data_AF-A0A8T7J704-F1
#
_entry.id   AF-A0A8T7J704-F1
#
_cell.length_a   1.000
_cell.length_b   1.000
_cell.length_c   1.000
_cell.angle_alpha   90.00
_cell.angle_beta   90.00
_cell.angle_gamma   90.00
#
_symmetry.space_group_name_H-M   'P 1'
#
loop_
_entity.id
_entity.type
_entity.pdbx_description
1 polymer ?
#
loop_
_entity_poly.entity_id
_entity_poly.type
_entity_poly.pdbx_seq_one_letter_code
_entity_poly.pdbx_strand_id
1 'polypeptide(L)'
;MLRRFLQPHPTFGSYKNPDQKKVEASPYYYWWLALTLNDKYAELCDRLQNGSVTAANGREQQMLAVYKDFGDVRYEGGRHAAFAAWWTAKVGTYKSGRLMRRGEKLFAEEQTESVHHIYEPEHAAKITVDERFIVLAIPKINDKANVLEVLEMIVNKHFDSRGGRNARNPKYSTALYPMSQSTVPSSMNKAFTLYLVKKQLAEQGKQVAGAALAEAAKIDMGERKQEGADFDAFDRREAQAATVRRHLRNAKKMIENASIGVFP
;
A
#
# COMPACT_ATOMS: atom_id res chain seq x y z
N MET A 1 -0.19 -17.61 9.46
CA MET A 1 -0.73 -17.56 8.09
C MET A 1 -0.39 -16.20 7.46
N LEU A 2 0.11 -16.21 6.23
CA LEU A 2 0.44 -14.99 5.47
C LEU A 2 -0.87 -14.35 5.00
N ARG A 3 -1.09 -13.08 5.32
CA ARG A 3 -2.25 -12.33 4.82
C ARG A 3 -2.04 -12.00 3.34
N ARG A 4 -3.10 -12.07 2.55
CA ARG A 4 -3.05 -11.69 1.13
C ARG A 4 -3.11 -10.17 1.03
N PHE A 5 -2.17 -9.59 0.29
CA PHE A 5 -2.20 -8.19 -0.12
C PHE A 5 -2.33 -8.13 -1.63
N LEU A 6 -3.13 -7.19 -2.13
CA LEU A 6 -3.30 -7.03 -3.57
C LEU A 6 -2.08 -6.39 -4.25
N GLN A 7 -1.40 -5.50 -3.53
CA GLN A 7 -0.18 -4.83 -3.98
C GLN A 7 1.03 -5.29 -3.14
N PRO A 8 2.27 -5.07 -3.61
CA PRO A 8 3.47 -5.43 -2.85
C PRO A 8 3.47 -4.82 -1.45
N HIS A 9 3.29 -5.65 -0.42
CA HIS A 9 3.43 -5.24 0.97
C HIS A 9 4.91 -4.99 1.33
N PRO A 10 5.20 -4.12 2.33
CA PRO A 10 6.56 -3.79 2.66
C PRO A 10 7.28 -4.99 3.28
N THR A 11 8.51 -5.19 2.85
CA THR A 11 9.46 -6.05 3.56
C THR A 11 10.53 -5.14 4.15
N PHE A 12 10.97 -5.43 5.37
CA PHE A 12 11.83 -4.49 6.12
C PHE A 12 13.28 -4.96 6.22
N GLY A 13 13.53 -6.26 6.12
CA GLY A 13 14.80 -6.83 6.59
C GLY A 13 14.83 -6.73 8.12
N SER A 14 15.45 -5.68 8.66
CA SER A 14 15.41 -5.35 10.09
C SER A 14 14.35 -4.31 10.39
N TYR A 15 13.60 -4.44 11.49
CA TYR A 15 12.65 -3.40 11.89
C TYR A 15 13.34 -2.16 12.48
N LYS A 16 14.51 -2.33 13.12
CA LYS A 16 15.28 -1.23 13.72
C LYS A 16 16.00 -0.41 12.64
N ASN A 17 16.55 -1.10 11.64
CA ASN A 17 17.27 -0.49 10.51
C ASN A 17 16.70 -1.04 9.20
N PRO A 18 15.51 -0.59 8.78
CA PRO A 18 14.86 -1.14 7.59
C PRO A 18 15.58 -0.77 6.31
N ASP A 19 15.62 -1.70 5.37
CA ASP A 19 16.15 -1.48 4.03
C ASP A 19 15.22 -0.55 3.25
N GLN A 20 15.72 0.65 2.93
CA GLN A 20 15.00 1.67 2.20
C GLN A 20 14.38 1.14 0.91
N LYS A 21 15.11 0.34 0.11
CA LYS A 21 14.62 -0.15 -1.19
C LYS A 21 13.43 -1.07 -1.01
N LYS A 22 13.45 -1.91 0.04
CA LYS A 22 12.37 -2.86 0.32
C LYS A 22 11.12 -2.18 0.87
N VAL A 23 11.29 -1.11 1.66
CA VAL A 23 10.19 -0.28 2.15
C VAL A 23 9.56 0.51 0.99
N GLU A 24 10.38 1.18 0.19
CA GLU A 24 9.95 2.02 -0.93
C GLU A 24 9.41 1.24 -2.13
N ALA A 25 9.59 -0.08 -2.15
CA ALA A 25 8.94 -0.98 -3.10
C ALA A 25 7.45 -1.21 -2.78
N SER A 26 6.97 -0.79 -1.61
CA SER A 26 5.57 -0.91 -1.23
C SER A 26 4.79 0.38 -1.46
N PRO A 27 3.64 0.35 -2.16
CA PRO A 27 2.80 1.53 -2.30
C PRO A 27 2.22 2.00 -0.95
N TYR A 28 2.02 1.09 0.01
CA TYR A 28 1.47 1.44 1.32
C TYR A 28 2.40 2.32 2.16
N TYR A 29 3.71 2.27 1.90
CA TYR A 29 4.66 3.23 2.47
C TYR A 29 4.37 4.65 2.00
N TYR A 30 4.06 4.84 0.71
CA TYR A 30 3.75 6.16 0.19
C TYR A 30 2.40 6.67 0.67
N TRP A 31 1.43 5.79 0.96
CA TRP A 31 0.19 6.19 1.63
C TRP A 31 0.48 6.77 3.00
N TRP A 32 1.26 6.06 3.82
CA TRP A 32 1.66 6.55 5.13
C TRP A 32 2.46 7.87 5.02
N LEU A 33 3.43 7.95 4.12
CA LEU A 33 4.23 9.17 3.87
C LEU A 33 3.36 10.34 3.41
N ALA A 34 2.31 10.08 2.62
CA ALA A 34 1.39 11.11 2.18
C ALA A 34 0.64 11.76 3.36
N LEU A 35 0.26 10.96 4.36
CA LEU A 35 -0.38 11.46 5.58
C LEU A 35 0.59 12.30 6.41
N THR A 36 1.87 11.92 6.52
CA THR A 36 2.86 12.71 7.28
C THR A 36 3.15 14.07 6.63
N LEU A 37 2.84 14.23 5.35
CA LEU A 37 3.01 15.45 4.58
C LEU A 37 1.73 16.29 4.43
N ASN A 38 0.61 15.84 5.02
CA ASN A 38 -0.67 16.53 4.90
C ASN A 38 -0.88 17.49 6.08
N ASP A 39 -0.79 18.79 5.82
CA ASP A 39 -0.91 19.83 6.85
C ASP A 39 -2.27 19.78 7.58
N LYS A 40 -3.37 19.53 6.86
CA LYS A 40 -4.71 19.41 7.48
C LYS A 40 -4.81 18.19 8.41
N TYR A 41 -4.14 17.10 8.06
CA TYR A 41 -4.08 15.92 8.91
C TYR A 41 -3.23 16.19 10.16
N ALA A 42 -2.13 16.94 10.03
CA ALA A 42 -1.32 17.37 11.16
C ALA A 42 -2.12 18.27 12.12
N GLU A 43 -2.84 19.27 11.58
CA GLU A 43 -3.75 20.13 12.37
C GLU A 43 -4.83 19.32 13.09
N LEU A 44 -5.40 18.30 12.43
CA LEU A 44 -6.36 17.40 13.07
C LEU A 44 -5.72 16.62 14.23
N CYS A 45 -4.48 16.14 14.06
CA CYS A 45 -3.76 15.46 15.13
C CYS A 45 -3.55 16.36 16.34
N ASP A 46 -3.19 17.64 16.13
CA ASP A 46 -3.03 18.62 17.22
C ASP A 46 -4.35 18.88 17.94
N ARG A 47 -5.45 19.06 17.20
CA ARG A 47 -6.78 19.24 17.79
C ARG A 47 -7.19 18.03 18.64
N LEU A 48 -6.91 16.81 18.18
CA LEU A 48 -7.24 15.58 18.90
C LEU A 48 -6.35 15.30 20.11
N GLN A 49 -5.10 15.77 20.10
CA GLN A 49 -4.25 15.75 21.29
C GLN A 49 -4.79 16.70 22.38
N ASN A 50 -5.40 17.81 21.96
CA ASN A 50 -5.96 18.82 22.87
C ASN A 50 -7.40 18.54 23.33
N GLY A 51 -8.04 17.47 22.85
CA GLY A 51 -9.39 17.08 23.25
C GLY A 51 -10.17 16.32 22.17
N SER A 52 -11.47 16.18 22.37
CA SER A 52 -12.33 15.53 21.37
C SER A 52 -12.71 16.52 20.26
N VAL A 53 -12.70 16.04 19.02
CA VAL A 53 -13.06 16.83 17.83
C VAL A 53 -14.34 16.27 17.23
N THR A 54 -15.33 17.14 17.03
CA THR A 54 -16.52 16.83 16.23
C THR A 54 -16.29 17.31 14.79
N ALA A 55 -16.59 16.46 13.81
CA ALA A 55 -16.48 16.83 12.41
C ALA A 55 -17.53 17.89 12.03
N ALA A 56 -17.09 18.96 11.38
CA ALA A 56 -17.96 20.01 10.85
C ALA A 56 -18.58 19.65 9.49
N ASN A 57 -17.97 18.73 8.74
CA ASN A 57 -18.43 18.31 7.42
C ASN A 57 -18.00 16.87 7.09
N GLY A 58 -18.53 16.33 5.99
CA GLY A 58 -18.25 14.95 5.56
C GLY A 58 -16.75 14.68 5.29
N ARG A 59 -15.99 15.69 4.87
CA ARG A 59 -14.54 15.54 4.66
C ARG A 59 -13.79 15.39 5.97
N GLU A 60 -14.12 16.21 6.98
CA GLU A 60 -13.55 16.05 8.33
C GLU A 60 -13.97 14.72 8.95
N GLN A 61 -15.20 14.25 8.69
CA GLN A 61 -15.65 12.94 9.15
C GLN A 61 -14.80 11.80 8.55
N GLN A 62 -14.46 11.87 7.26
CA GLN A 62 -13.53 10.94 6.63
C GLN A 62 -12.13 11.02 7.25
N MET A 63 -11.63 12.22 7.53
CA MET A 63 -10.33 12.40 8.19
C MET A 63 -10.31 11.83 9.62
N LEU A 64 -11.39 12.00 10.39
CA LEU A 64 -11.54 11.37 11.71
C LEU A 64 -11.54 9.84 11.62
N ALA A 65 -12.18 9.27 10.60
CA ALA A 65 -12.15 7.83 10.36
C ALA A 65 -10.71 7.35 10.06
N VAL A 66 -9.98 8.07 9.19
CA VAL A 66 -8.56 7.80 8.94
C VAL A 66 -7.75 7.90 10.23
N TYR A 67 -7.94 8.95 11.03
CA TYR A 67 -7.22 9.11 12.29
C TYR A 67 -7.50 7.96 13.27
N LYS A 68 -8.74 7.49 13.36
CA LYS A 68 -9.10 6.34 14.21
C LYS A 68 -8.29 5.08 13.88
N ASP A 69 -7.99 4.86 12.61
CA ASP A 69 -7.28 3.66 12.14
C ASP A 69 -5.76 3.85 12.00
N PHE A 70 -5.33 5.02 11.54
CA PHE A 70 -3.91 5.35 11.31
C PHE A 70 -3.23 5.98 12.51
N GLY A 71 -3.97 6.66 13.39
CA GLY A 71 -3.46 7.44 14.51
C GLY A 71 -2.59 8.63 14.09
N ASP A 72 -1.87 9.20 15.04
CA ASP A 72 -0.82 10.18 14.73
C ASP A 72 0.33 9.47 14.00
N VAL A 73 0.57 9.84 12.74
CA VAL A 73 1.62 9.26 11.89
C VAL A 73 2.88 10.11 11.85
N ARG A 74 2.87 11.28 12.51
CA ARG A 74 4.05 12.14 12.61
C ARG A 74 5.15 11.39 13.36
N TYR A 75 6.40 11.69 13.01
CA TYR A 75 7.53 10.95 13.49
C TYR A 75 8.75 11.86 13.64
N GLU A 76 9.66 11.42 14.51
CA GLU A 76 10.99 11.96 14.64
C GLU A 76 12.02 10.96 14.07
N GLY A 77 13.14 11.48 13.57
CA GLY A 77 14.22 10.65 13.03
C GLY A 77 13.91 10.00 11.68
N GLY A 78 14.27 8.72 11.53
CA GLY A 78 14.27 8.01 10.26
C GLY A 78 12.88 7.56 9.80
N ARG A 79 12.37 8.15 8.71
CA ARG A 79 11.03 7.86 8.14
C ARG A 79 10.75 6.38 7.87
N HIS A 80 11.75 5.61 7.41
CA HIS A 80 11.57 4.19 7.12
C HIS A 80 11.41 3.36 8.40
N ALA A 81 12.16 3.70 9.46
CA ALA A 81 12.03 3.08 10.78
C ALA A 81 10.68 3.45 11.43
N ALA A 82 10.28 4.72 11.32
CA ALA A 82 8.97 5.18 11.77
C ALA A 82 7.82 4.43 11.08
N PHE A 83 7.89 4.28 9.75
CA PHE A 83 6.92 3.48 9.02
C PHE A 83 6.94 2.00 9.43
N ALA A 84 8.11 1.40 9.63
CA ALA A 84 8.23 0.01 10.07
C ALA A 84 7.58 -0.20 11.46
N ALA A 85 7.82 0.71 12.39
CA ALA A 85 7.19 0.70 13.71
C ALA A 85 5.67 0.86 13.60
N TRP A 86 5.20 1.86 12.85
CA TRP A 86 3.78 2.10 12.60
C TRP A 86 3.08 0.89 11.98
N TRP A 87 3.68 0.30 10.93
CA TRP A 87 3.14 -0.85 10.20
C TRP A 87 3.00 -2.09 11.09
N THR A 88 4.00 -2.32 11.96
CA THR A 88 4.08 -3.53 12.79
C THR A 88 3.40 -3.41 14.15
N ALA A 89 2.95 -2.21 14.51
CA ALA A 89 2.20 -1.95 15.74
C ALA A 89 1.02 -2.92 15.88
N LYS A 90 0.82 -3.43 17.10
CA LYS A 90 -0.25 -4.38 17.41
C LYS A 90 -1.54 -3.62 17.66
N VAL A 91 -2.59 -3.96 16.91
CA VAL A 91 -3.88 -3.23 16.94
C VAL A 91 -5.07 -4.14 17.18
N GLY A 92 -4.82 -5.40 17.53
CA GLY A 92 -5.85 -6.39 17.80
C GLY A 92 -5.28 -7.81 17.80
N THR A 93 -6.18 -8.78 17.92
CA THR A 93 -5.85 -10.20 18.00
C THR A 93 -6.75 -10.97 17.05
N TYR A 94 -6.18 -11.88 16.26
CA TYR A 94 -6.95 -12.80 15.42
C TYR A 94 -7.67 -13.85 16.29
N LYS A 95 -8.69 -14.52 15.74
CA LYS A 95 -9.35 -15.66 16.40
C LYS A 95 -8.36 -16.76 16.83
N SER A 96 -7.24 -16.90 16.12
CA SER A 96 -6.15 -17.82 16.45
C SER A 96 -5.25 -17.39 17.62
N GLY A 97 -5.51 -16.25 18.26
CA GLY A 97 -4.65 -15.69 19.32
C GLY A 97 -3.43 -14.91 18.82
N ARG A 98 -3.15 -14.90 17.51
CA ARG A 98 -2.03 -14.14 16.94
C ARG A 98 -2.29 -12.62 17.03
N LEU A 99 -1.29 -11.85 17.45
CA LEU A 99 -1.37 -10.38 17.45
C LEU A 99 -1.32 -9.80 16.02
N MET A 100 -2.38 -9.09 15.65
CA MET A 100 -2.58 -8.44 14.36
C MET A 100 -1.76 -7.17 14.24
N ARG A 101 -1.01 -7.04 13.14
CA ARG A 101 -0.24 -5.81 12.83
C ARG A 101 -1.15 -4.79 12.16
N ARG A 102 -0.90 -3.50 12.38
CA ARG A 102 -1.68 -2.39 11.78
C ARG A 102 -1.77 -2.51 10.26
N GLY A 103 -0.65 -2.71 9.58
CA GLY A 103 -0.65 -2.85 8.12
C GLY A 103 -1.49 -4.03 7.61
N GLU A 104 -1.57 -5.13 8.36
CA GLU A 104 -2.43 -6.28 8.02
C GLU A 104 -3.91 -6.00 8.24
N LYS A 105 -4.24 -5.18 9.25
CA LYS A 105 -5.62 -4.76 9.53
C LYS A 105 -6.14 -3.85 8.41
N LEU A 106 -5.31 -2.90 7.99
CA LEU A 106 -5.74 -1.82 7.10
C LEU A 106 -5.70 -2.21 5.62
N PHE A 107 -4.67 -2.95 5.20
CA PHE A 107 -4.35 -3.10 3.77
C PHE A 107 -4.39 -4.54 3.24
N ALA A 108 -4.52 -5.54 4.11
CA ALA A 108 -4.67 -6.90 3.64
C ALA A 108 -6.14 -7.21 3.36
N GLU A 109 -6.38 -8.08 2.38
CA GLU A 109 -7.70 -8.58 2.07
C GLU A 109 -8.34 -9.22 3.30
N GLU A 110 -9.64 -8.99 3.49
CA GLU A 110 -10.41 -9.72 4.48
C GLU A 110 -10.27 -11.22 4.22
N GLN A 111 -9.92 -11.96 5.26
CA GLN A 111 -9.81 -13.41 5.18
C GLN A 111 -10.90 -13.96 6.08
N THR A 112 -12.07 -14.16 5.49
CA THR A 112 -13.24 -14.71 6.18
C THR A 112 -12.99 -16.17 6.55
N GLU A 113 -12.35 -16.94 5.66
CA GLU A 113 -12.07 -18.37 5.84
C GLU A 113 -10.68 -18.74 5.31
N SER A 114 -10.05 -19.75 5.90
CA SER A 114 -8.68 -20.17 5.56
C SER A 114 -8.57 -21.67 5.36
N VAL A 115 -7.62 -22.13 4.55
CA VAL A 115 -7.31 -23.56 4.43
C VAL A 115 -6.73 -24.07 5.75
N HIS A 116 -7.36 -25.10 6.32
CA HIS A 116 -6.91 -25.76 7.54
C HIS A 116 -7.28 -27.24 7.52
N HIS A 117 -6.50 -28.06 8.23
CA HIS A 117 -6.81 -29.47 8.43
C HIS A 117 -7.86 -29.61 9.55
N ILE A 118 -8.94 -30.32 9.27
CA ILE A 118 -10.03 -30.56 10.22
C ILE A 118 -9.78 -31.93 10.86
N TYR A 119 -9.60 -31.94 12.19
CA TYR A 119 -9.36 -33.17 12.94
C TYR A 119 -10.62 -33.70 13.64
N GLU A 120 -11.60 -32.82 13.88
CA GLU A 120 -12.77 -33.12 14.71
C GLU A 120 -13.95 -33.61 13.84
N PRO A 121 -14.52 -34.79 14.13
CA PRO A 121 -15.63 -35.35 13.35
C PRO A 121 -16.87 -34.44 13.26
N GLU A 122 -17.20 -33.74 14.35
CA GLU A 122 -18.34 -32.81 14.38
C GLU A 122 -18.15 -31.60 13.45
N HIS A 123 -16.91 -31.09 13.37
CA HIS A 123 -16.57 -30.00 12.46
C HIS A 123 -16.56 -30.49 11.01
N ALA A 124 -16.08 -31.70 10.76
CA ALA A 124 -16.12 -32.33 9.44
C ALA A 124 -17.55 -32.50 8.92
N ALA A 125 -18.50 -32.92 9.78
CA ALA A 125 -19.91 -33.05 9.41
C ALA A 125 -20.53 -31.71 8.97
N LYS A 126 -20.22 -30.61 9.67
CA LYS A 126 -20.73 -29.27 9.32
C LYS A 126 -20.20 -28.76 7.99
N ILE A 127 -18.93 -29.00 7.70
CA ILE A 127 -18.27 -28.54 6.45
C ILE A 127 -18.70 -29.36 5.24
N THR A 128 -19.04 -30.64 5.43
CA THR A 128 -19.42 -31.55 4.33
C THR A 128 -20.70 -31.11 3.59
N VAL A 129 -21.58 -30.36 4.26
CA VAL A 129 -22.84 -29.85 3.67
C VAL A 129 -22.76 -28.38 3.27
N ASP A 130 -21.63 -27.72 3.50
CA ASP A 130 -21.45 -26.29 3.24
C ASP A 130 -20.83 -26.09 1.85
N GLU A 131 -21.62 -25.54 0.92
CA GLU A 131 -21.21 -25.32 -0.48
C GLU A 131 -20.02 -24.37 -0.65
N ARG A 132 -19.61 -23.65 0.41
CA ARG A 132 -18.44 -22.78 0.41
C ARG A 132 -17.13 -23.55 0.46
N PHE A 133 -17.16 -24.84 0.81
CA PHE A 133 -15.98 -25.68 0.97
C PHE A 133 -15.92 -26.81 -0.05
N ILE A 134 -14.69 -27.17 -0.40
CA ILE A 134 -14.39 -28.42 -1.10
C ILE A 134 -13.82 -29.38 -0.06
N VAL A 135 -14.48 -30.53 0.13
CA VAL A 135 -14.01 -31.57 1.04
C VAL A 135 -13.26 -32.64 0.24
N LEU A 136 -12.03 -32.93 0.64
CA LEU A 136 -11.14 -33.86 -0.04
C LEU A 136 -10.73 -35.00 0.88
N ALA A 137 -11.08 -36.23 0.51
CA ALA A 137 -10.55 -37.43 1.13
C ALA A 137 -9.26 -37.84 0.44
N ILE A 138 -8.12 -37.75 1.14
CA ILE A 138 -6.79 -38.08 0.60
C ILE A 138 -6.28 -39.35 1.28
N PRO A 139 -6.28 -40.51 0.59
CA PRO A 139 -5.70 -41.74 1.12
C PRO A 139 -4.20 -41.58 1.38
N LYS A 140 -3.74 -42.00 2.57
CA LYS A 140 -2.31 -41.93 2.96
C LYS A 140 -1.41 -42.91 2.21
N ILE A 141 -1.98 -43.82 1.42
CA ILE A 141 -1.26 -44.80 0.61
C ILE A 141 -0.65 -44.18 -0.66
N ASN A 142 -1.14 -43.01 -1.07
CA ASN A 142 -0.70 -42.38 -2.30
C ASN A 142 0.65 -41.68 -2.12
N ASP A 143 1.48 -41.73 -3.17
CA ASP A 143 2.69 -40.91 -3.23
C ASP A 143 2.35 -39.42 -3.20
N LYS A 144 3.22 -38.64 -2.58
CA LYS A 144 3.04 -37.19 -2.39
C LYS A 144 2.91 -36.43 -3.70
N ALA A 145 3.68 -36.79 -4.74
CA ALA A 145 3.65 -36.08 -6.02
C ALA A 145 2.27 -36.25 -6.68
N ASN A 146 1.75 -37.48 -6.71
CA ASN A 146 0.43 -37.78 -7.24
C ASN A 146 -0.68 -37.03 -6.47
N VAL A 147 -0.58 -36.97 -5.13
CA VAL A 147 -1.54 -36.20 -4.33
C VAL A 147 -1.52 -34.73 -4.72
N LEU A 148 -0.34 -34.12 -4.87
CA LEU A 148 -0.23 -32.70 -5.21
C LEU A 148 -0.78 -32.38 -6.60
N GLU A 149 -0.52 -33.23 -7.60
CA GLU A 149 -1.04 -33.06 -8.97
C GLU A 149 -2.58 -33.12 -9.00
N VAL A 150 -3.16 -34.10 -8.32
CA VAL A 150 -4.64 -34.23 -8.22
C VAL A 150 -5.24 -33.05 -7.45
N LEU A 151 -4.59 -32.61 -6.37
CA LEU A 151 -5.02 -31.42 -5.62
C LEU A 151 -5.03 -30.18 -6.52
N GLU A 152 -3.98 -29.97 -7.31
CA GLU A 152 -3.89 -28.86 -8.26
C GLU A 152 -5.02 -28.92 -9.30
N MET A 153 -5.30 -30.08 -9.88
CA MET A 153 -6.42 -30.27 -10.80
C MET A 153 -7.77 -29.91 -10.16
N ILE A 154 -8.04 -30.38 -8.96
CA ILE A 154 -9.31 -30.10 -8.26
C ILE A 154 -9.42 -28.61 -7.95
N VAL A 155 -8.35 -27.99 -7.46
CA VAL A 155 -8.31 -26.55 -7.18
C VAL A 155 -8.60 -25.76 -8.46
N ASN A 156 -7.94 -26.09 -9.57
CA ASN A 156 -8.13 -25.40 -10.85
C ASN A 156 -9.56 -25.55 -11.42
N LYS A 157 -10.27 -26.64 -11.09
CA LYS A 157 -11.66 -26.87 -11.51
C LYS A 157 -12.67 -26.02 -10.75
N HIS A 158 -12.44 -25.79 -9.46
CA HIS A 158 -13.41 -25.16 -8.57
C HIS A 158 -13.10 -23.69 -8.25
N PHE A 159 -11.87 -23.25 -8.48
CA PHE A 159 -11.47 -21.87 -8.26
C PHE A 159 -11.13 -21.20 -9.58
N ASP A 160 -11.77 -20.07 -9.85
CA ASP A 160 -11.37 -19.21 -10.95
C ASP A 160 -9.95 -18.68 -10.70
N SER A 161 -9.03 -19.08 -11.57
CA SER A 161 -7.73 -18.44 -11.67
C SER A 161 -7.92 -17.01 -12.18
N ARG A 162 -8.03 -16.04 -11.27
CA ARG A 162 -7.83 -14.64 -11.64
C ARG A 162 -6.34 -14.46 -11.92
N GLY A 163 -5.94 -14.73 -13.15
CA GLY A 163 -4.57 -14.53 -13.62
C GLY A 163 -4.29 -13.09 -14.03
N GLY A 164 -3.01 -12.73 -14.09
CA GLY A 164 -2.54 -11.49 -14.70
C GLY A 164 -3.04 -10.20 -14.04
N ARG A 165 -3.36 -9.19 -14.86
CA ARG A 165 -3.73 -7.83 -14.40
C ARG A 165 -5.02 -7.80 -13.55
N ASN A 166 -5.93 -8.76 -13.75
CA ASN A 166 -7.19 -8.82 -13.02
C ASN A 166 -7.03 -9.35 -11.59
N ALA A 167 -6.00 -10.16 -11.33
CA ALA A 167 -5.65 -10.70 -10.01
C ALA A 167 -5.34 -9.61 -8.97
N ARG A 168 -4.82 -8.48 -9.45
CA ARG A 168 -4.36 -7.32 -8.67
C ARG A 168 -5.24 -6.09 -8.86
N ASN A 169 -6.43 -6.25 -9.46
CA ASN A 169 -7.31 -5.14 -9.73
C ASN A 169 -7.94 -4.64 -8.42
N PRO A 170 -7.64 -3.40 -7.97
CA PRO A 170 -8.11 -2.90 -6.68
C PRO A 170 -9.63 -2.75 -6.55
N LYS A 171 -10.37 -2.79 -7.66
CA LYS A 171 -11.83 -2.83 -7.66
C LYS A 171 -12.40 -4.01 -6.85
N TYR A 172 -11.65 -5.11 -6.73
CA TYR A 172 -12.09 -6.32 -6.02
C TYR A 172 -11.46 -6.46 -4.62
N SER A 173 -10.79 -5.40 -4.14
CA SER A 173 -10.15 -5.39 -2.83
C SER A 173 -11.21 -5.36 -1.72
N THR A 174 -11.05 -6.20 -0.70
CA THR A 174 -11.82 -6.21 0.55
C THR A 174 -11.04 -5.60 1.72
N ALA A 175 -9.81 -5.13 1.49
CA ALA A 175 -9.07 -4.34 2.47
C ALA A 175 -9.86 -3.10 2.92
N LEU A 176 -9.65 -2.67 4.17
CA LEU A 176 -10.30 -1.47 4.73
C LEU A 176 -9.89 -0.19 3.98
N TYR A 177 -8.63 -0.13 3.56
CA TYR A 177 -8.07 0.95 2.75
C TYR A 177 -7.52 0.39 1.44
N PRO A 178 -8.40 0.11 0.46
CA PRO A 178 -7.98 -0.40 -0.84
C PRO A 178 -7.30 0.72 -1.65
N MET A 179 -6.38 0.32 -2.51
CA MET A 179 -5.86 1.23 -3.53
C MET A 179 -6.97 1.55 -4.52
N SER A 180 -7.00 2.74 -5.10
CA SER A 180 -8.03 3.10 -6.10
C SER A 180 -7.68 2.59 -7.50
N GLN A 181 -6.40 2.35 -7.77
CA GLN A 181 -5.92 1.82 -9.05
C GLN A 181 -4.61 1.03 -8.89
N SER A 182 -4.21 0.33 -9.94
CA SER A 182 -2.92 -0.35 -9.94
C SER A 182 -1.79 0.67 -9.95
N THR A 183 -0.83 0.51 -9.05
CA THR A 183 0.26 1.48 -8.90
C THR A 183 1.63 0.91 -9.14
N VAL A 184 2.53 1.80 -9.55
CA VAL A 184 3.93 1.48 -9.83
C VAL A 184 4.78 2.19 -8.77
N PRO A 185 5.37 1.47 -7.81
CA PRO A 185 6.13 2.05 -6.71
C PRO A 185 7.26 2.99 -7.16
N SER A 186 7.92 2.70 -8.29
CA SER A 186 8.97 3.57 -8.84
C SER A 186 8.44 4.95 -9.27
N SER A 187 7.20 5.03 -9.79
CA SER A 187 6.57 6.30 -10.15
C SER A 187 6.19 7.12 -8.91
N MET A 188 5.72 6.45 -7.85
CA MET A 188 5.47 7.08 -6.55
C MET A 188 6.77 7.60 -5.93
N ASN A 189 7.86 6.82 -6.00
CA ASN A 189 9.18 7.25 -5.54
C ASN A 189 9.59 8.56 -6.20
N LYS A 190 9.54 8.63 -7.53
CA LYS A 190 9.86 9.87 -8.27
C LYS A 190 8.98 11.04 -7.82
N ALA A 191 7.67 10.81 -7.67
CA ALA A 191 6.72 11.84 -7.27
C ALA A 191 7.00 12.40 -5.85
N PHE A 192 7.16 11.52 -4.87
CA PHE A 192 7.42 11.93 -3.48
C PHE A 192 8.83 12.50 -3.29
N THR A 193 9.84 11.96 -3.94
CA THR A 193 11.21 12.50 -3.87
C THR A 193 11.27 13.92 -4.45
N LEU A 194 10.66 14.18 -5.61
CA LEU A 194 10.55 15.54 -6.15
C LEU A 194 9.80 16.49 -5.21
N TYR A 195 8.70 16.02 -4.61
CA TYR A 195 7.91 16.83 -3.67
C TYR A 195 8.72 17.20 -2.42
N LEU A 196 9.39 16.22 -1.81
CA LEU A 196 10.20 16.41 -0.61
C LEU A 196 11.40 17.34 -0.85
N VAL A 197 12.14 17.14 -1.94
CA VAL A 197 13.26 18.02 -2.31
C VAL A 197 12.76 19.44 -2.56
N LYS A 198 11.62 19.59 -3.25
CA LYS A 198 11.01 20.92 -3.46
C LYS A 198 10.62 21.59 -2.14
N LYS A 199 10.02 20.84 -1.21
CA LYS A 199 9.64 21.34 0.11
C LYS A 199 10.87 21.79 0.92
N GLN A 200 11.91 20.96 0.95
CA GLN A 200 13.18 21.26 1.62
C GLN A 200 13.87 22.50 1.04
N LEU A 201 13.89 22.65 -0.29
CA LEU A 201 14.47 23.84 -0.93
C LEU A 201 13.68 25.10 -0.60
N ALA A 202 12.35 25.02 -0.57
CA ALA A 202 11.49 26.14 -0.19
C ALA A 202 11.72 26.56 1.27
N GLU A 203 11.91 25.61 2.19
CA GLU A 203 12.28 25.87 3.60
C GLU A 203 13.65 26.57 3.72
N GLN A 204 14.54 26.37 2.74
CA GLN A 204 15.83 27.08 2.63
C GLN A 204 15.74 28.40 1.85
N GLY A 205 14.54 28.86 1.47
CA GLY A 205 14.33 30.06 0.66
C GLY A 205 14.71 29.91 -0.82
N LYS A 206 14.99 28.69 -1.29
CA LYS A 206 15.37 28.41 -2.69
C LYS A 206 14.15 27.99 -3.51
N GLN A 207 13.91 28.68 -4.62
CA GLN A 207 12.86 28.29 -5.57
C GLN A 207 13.47 27.61 -6.79
N VAL A 208 13.32 26.29 -6.88
CA VAL A 208 13.78 25.48 -8.01
C VAL A 208 12.59 24.77 -8.65
N ALA A 209 12.54 24.74 -9.99
CA ALA A 209 11.44 24.18 -10.76
C ALA A 209 11.93 23.44 -12.03
N GLY A 210 11.04 22.69 -12.65
CA GLY A 210 11.29 22.03 -13.93
C GLY A 210 12.47 21.05 -13.87
N ALA A 211 13.29 21.05 -14.92
CA ALA A 211 14.47 20.18 -15.05
C ALA A 211 15.48 20.36 -13.90
N ALA A 212 15.71 21.60 -13.46
CA ALA A 212 16.63 21.88 -12.35
C ALA A 212 16.19 21.22 -11.03
N LEU A 213 14.89 21.00 -10.82
CA LEU A 213 14.39 20.29 -9.66
C LEU A 213 14.68 18.78 -9.75
N ALA A 214 14.60 18.19 -10.95
CA ALA A 214 14.94 16.78 -11.16
C ALA A 214 16.45 16.53 -10.96
N GLU A 215 17.29 17.46 -11.42
CA GLU A 215 18.74 17.45 -11.16
C GLU A 215 19.03 17.54 -9.66
N ALA A 216 18.41 18.50 -8.96
CA ALA A 216 18.55 18.64 -7.51
C ALA A 216 18.10 17.37 -6.75
N ALA A 217 17.06 16.69 -7.24
CA ALA A 217 16.56 15.44 -6.70
C ALA A 217 17.36 14.21 -7.12
N LYS A 218 18.33 14.35 -8.05
CA LYS A 218 19.10 13.26 -8.65
C LYS A 218 18.21 12.16 -9.24
N ILE A 219 17.11 12.56 -9.89
CA ILE A 219 16.16 11.64 -10.53
C ILE A 219 16.32 11.73 -12.04
N ASP A 220 16.58 10.58 -12.66
CA ASP A 220 16.42 10.43 -14.09
C ASP A 220 14.91 10.37 -14.44
N MET A 221 14.47 11.33 -15.25
CA MET A 221 13.08 11.42 -15.69
C MET A 221 12.79 10.56 -16.92
N GLY A 222 13.83 10.01 -17.56
CA GLY A 222 13.75 9.24 -18.80
C GLY A 222 13.40 10.10 -20.00
N GLU A 223 13.85 9.69 -21.19
CA GLU A 223 13.45 10.31 -22.45
C GLU A 223 12.16 9.65 -22.96
N ARG A 224 11.09 10.42 -23.15
CA ARG A 224 10.00 10.00 -24.05
C ARG A 224 10.45 10.35 -25.47
N LYS A 225 11.18 9.44 -26.11
CA LYS A 225 11.40 9.56 -27.56
C LYS A 225 10.09 9.23 -28.27
N GLN A 226 9.55 10.20 -29.00
CA GLN A 226 8.57 9.93 -30.03
C GLN A 226 9.37 9.57 -31.27
N GLU A 227 9.18 8.36 -31.83
CA GLU A 227 9.92 7.93 -33.02
C GLU A 227 9.74 8.96 -34.14
N GLY A 228 10.86 9.44 -34.71
CA GLY A 228 10.88 10.37 -35.83
C GLY A 228 10.95 11.87 -35.48
N ALA A 229 11.02 12.25 -34.20
CA ALA A 229 11.21 13.65 -33.81
C ALA A 229 12.68 13.92 -33.43
N ASP A 230 13.32 14.88 -34.11
CA ASP A 230 14.65 15.37 -33.78
C ASP A 230 14.50 16.43 -32.67
N PHE A 231 14.61 15.99 -31.41
CA PHE A 231 14.45 16.87 -30.26
C PHE A 231 15.73 17.67 -30.02
N ASP A 232 15.65 18.99 -30.06
CA ASP A 232 16.76 19.84 -29.68
C ASP A 232 17.00 19.83 -28.14
N ALA A 233 17.97 20.59 -27.65
CA ALA A 233 18.27 20.65 -26.22
C ALA A 233 17.17 21.39 -25.41
N PHE A 234 16.47 22.33 -26.04
CA PHE A 234 15.39 23.10 -25.41
C PHE A 234 14.14 22.23 -25.24
N ASP A 235 13.73 21.52 -26.28
CA ASP A 235 12.56 20.64 -26.28
C ASP A 235 12.69 19.53 -25.22
N ARG A 236 13.90 18.96 -25.07
CA ARG A 236 14.20 17.98 -24.02
C ARG A 236 14.00 18.55 -22.62
N ARG A 237 14.49 19.77 -22.40
CA ARG A 237 14.37 20.45 -21.10
C ARG A 237 12.91 20.77 -20.77
N GLU A 238 12.12 21.16 -21.78
CA GLU A 238 10.70 21.42 -21.61
C GLU A 238 9.91 20.14 -21.32
N ALA A 239 10.18 19.05 -22.05
CA ALA A 239 9.56 17.74 -21.81
C ALA A 239 9.85 17.21 -20.40
N GLN A 240 11.10 17.35 -19.93
CA GLN A 240 11.48 17.00 -18.57
C GLN A 240 10.71 17.87 -17.55
N ALA A 241 10.63 19.19 -17.78
CA ALA A 241 9.88 20.09 -16.91
C ALA A 241 8.38 19.76 -16.85
N ALA A 242 7.77 19.38 -17.98
CA ALA A 242 6.38 18.90 -18.02
C ALA A 242 6.19 17.61 -17.20
N THR A 243 7.14 16.68 -17.31
CA THR A 243 7.12 15.42 -16.54
C THR A 243 7.25 15.68 -15.04
N VAL A 244 8.16 16.58 -14.62
CA VAL A 244 8.30 17.01 -13.22
C VAL A 244 6.99 17.64 -12.71
N ARG A 245 6.37 18.53 -13.48
CA ARG A 245 5.07 19.13 -13.14
C ARG A 245 3.99 18.07 -12.92
N ARG A 246 3.94 17.03 -13.76
CA ARG A 246 3.00 15.90 -13.60
C ARG A 246 3.24 15.13 -12.30
N HIS A 247 4.49 14.78 -12.00
CA HIS A 247 4.82 14.06 -10.77
C HIS A 247 4.49 14.87 -9.51
N LEU A 248 4.78 16.17 -9.50
CA LEU A 248 4.42 17.05 -8.39
C LEU A 248 2.91 17.15 -8.19
N ARG A 249 2.13 17.25 -9.27
CA ARG A 249 0.66 17.26 -9.20
C ARG A 249 0.12 15.94 -8.66
N ASN A 250 0.70 14.81 -9.08
CA ASN A 250 0.33 13.50 -8.55
C ASN A 250 0.65 13.38 -7.06
N ALA A 251 1.83 13.82 -6.62
CA ALA A 251 2.21 13.84 -5.20
C ALA A 251 1.23 14.67 -4.36
N LYS A 252 0.91 15.89 -4.80
CA LYS A 252 -0.09 16.74 -4.11
C LYS A 252 -1.45 16.06 -3.99
N LYS A 253 -1.94 15.46 -5.08
CA LYS A 253 -3.21 14.72 -5.07
C LYS A 253 -3.16 13.52 -4.13
N MET A 254 -2.05 12.78 -4.08
CA MET A 254 -1.85 11.68 -3.14
C MET A 254 -1.86 12.14 -1.69
N ILE A 255 -1.13 13.22 -1.37
CA ILE A 255 -1.10 13.84 -0.03
C ILE A 255 -2.51 14.27 0.39
N GLU A 256 -3.21 14.98 -0.48
CA GLU A 256 -4.56 15.45 -0.19
C GLU A 256 -5.53 14.28 0.05
N ASN A 257 -5.55 13.29 -0.85
CA ASN A 257 -6.50 12.19 -0.80
C ASN A 257 -6.21 11.21 0.35
N ALA A 258 -4.95 11.03 0.74
CA ALA A 258 -4.59 10.11 1.81
C ALA A 258 -5.33 10.45 3.12
N SER A 259 -5.51 11.74 3.41
CA SER A 259 -6.23 12.23 4.60
C SER A 259 -7.69 11.81 4.65
N ILE A 260 -8.32 11.50 3.52
CA ILE A 260 -9.72 11.08 3.43
C ILE A 260 -9.86 9.58 3.12
N GLY A 261 -8.78 8.81 3.27
CA GLY A 261 -8.81 7.36 3.11
C GLY A 261 -8.78 6.90 1.65
N VAL A 262 -8.35 7.76 0.72
CA VAL A 262 -8.23 7.43 -0.70
C VAL A 262 -6.78 7.53 -1.13
N PHE A 263 -6.28 6.51 -1.85
CA PHE A 263 -4.96 6.57 -2.43
C PHE A 263 -4.96 5.92 -3.82
N PRO A 264 -4.25 6.50 -4.81
CA PRO A 264 -3.96 5.86 -6.09
C PRO A 264 -3.46 4.45 -5.88
#